data_AF-A0A932JL49-F1
#
_entry.id   AF-A0A932JL49-F1
#
_cell.length_a   1.000
_cell.length_b   1.000
_cell.length_c   1.000
_cell.angle_alpha   90.00
_cell.angle_beta   90.00
_cell.angle_gamma   90.00
#
_symmetry.space_group_name_H-M   'P 1'
#
loop_
_entity.id
_entity.type
_entity.pdbx_description
1 polymer ?
#
loop_
_entity_poly.entity_id
_entity_poly.type
_entity_poly.pdbx_seq_one_letter_code
_entity_poly.pdbx_strand_id
1 'polypeptide(L)'
;MKNIFKFSGVFLLLFGLSIPYNAFAENFTFQTSLVHTVSKMITPAAEIDCNGASTPGTPVPYDAVEVMQTPADFTVVSFRVFYTDDLNTPIYNYLNNTPAAVNFNSTTGEISFLMTGITQTRKSLTARVYLNAGGTGSPFESKEFYTSAANSNPPVGTIIPYYGTAASAAALNLGGWFLCDGTSIASISDDILFPTEKTTLQGIIGSANLPDLRGLFLRGTDPAGTYDPTAGRAIGNIQASEITGHTHNYDKTDTPTGSTGITLNTSTTTVSDDGNNQVTVIQTASLAGGGSHNHSLTYTPTATSTAGSGTETRPVNAAVNYLIKVRY
;
A
#
# COMPACT_ATOMS: atom_id res chain seq x y z
N MET A 1 -28.20 -6.08 -64.79
CA MET A 1 -28.51 -6.68 -63.47
C MET A 1 -27.22 -6.81 -62.66
N LYS A 2 -27.33 -6.56 -61.35
CA LYS A 2 -26.30 -6.63 -60.28
C LYS A 2 -25.49 -5.36 -59.96
N ASN A 3 -26.22 -4.42 -59.36
CA ASN A 3 -26.04 -3.86 -58.02
C ASN A 3 -24.64 -3.41 -57.58
N ILE A 4 -24.43 -2.12 -57.75
CA ILE A 4 -23.50 -1.26 -57.01
C ILE A 4 -23.93 -1.21 -55.53
N PHE A 5 -23.12 -1.77 -54.63
CA PHE A 5 -23.24 -1.53 -53.19
C PHE A 5 -22.33 -0.38 -52.79
N LYS A 6 -22.95 0.74 -52.41
CA LYS A 6 -22.31 1.86 -51.72
C LYS A 6 -22.09 1.45 -50.27
N PHE A 7 -20.85 1.54 -49.77
CA PHE A 7 -20.61 1.57 -48.32
C PHE A 7 -19.98 2.93 -47.98
N SER A 8 -20.72 3.65 -47.15
CA SER A 8 -20.47 5.00 -46.70
C SER A 8 -19.19 5.06 -45.86
N GLY A 9 -18.21 5.86 -46.30
CA GLY A 9 -17.05 6.18 -45.50
C GLY A 9 -17.48 7.00 -44.30
N VAL A 10 -17.48 6.38 -43.12
CA VAL A 10 -17.62 7.08 -41.84
C VAL A 10 -16.33 7.88 -41.64
N PHE A 11 -16.40 9.17 -41.97
CA PHE A 11 -15.36 10.14 -41.69
C PHE A 11 -15.34 10.33 -40.16
N LEU A 12 -14.40 9.66 -39.49
CA LEU A 12 -14.19 9.81 -38.05
C LEU A 12 -13.58 11.20 -37.81
N LEU A 13 -14.45 12.20 -37.64
CA LEU A 13 -14.10 13.51 -37.12
C LEU A 13 -13.56 13.31 -35.69
N LEU A 14 -12.24 13.26 -35.55
CA LEU A 14 -11.58 13.48 -34.28
C LEU A 14 -11.88 14.93 -33.85
N PHE A 15 -12.99 15.11 -33.14
CA PHE A 15 -13.07 16.20 -32.18
C PHE A 15 -12.03 15.89 -31.12
N GLY A 16 -10.87 16.56 -31.23
CA GLY A 16 -9.99 16.77 -30.10
C GLY A 16 -10.78 17.53 -29.05
N LEU A 17 -11.53 16.80 -28.22
CA LEU A 17 -11.88 17.24 -26.88
C LEU A 17 -10.54 17.39 -26.16
N SER A 18 -9.94 18.57 -26.30
CA SER A 18 -9.18 19.17 -25.21
C SER A 18 -10.17 19.21 -24.04
N ILE A 19 -10.18 18.15 -23.23
CA ILE A 19 -10.83 18.18 -21.93
C ILE A 19 -10.14 19.34 -21.22
N PRO A 20 -10.83 20.48 -20.97
CA PRO A 20 -10.23 21.50 -20.14
C PRO A 20 -9.88 20.79 -18.84
N TYR A 21 -8.64 20.96 -18.38
CA TYR A 21 -8.27 20.58 -17.03
C TYR A 21 -9.27 21.27 -16.13
N ASN A 22 -10.29 20.54 -15.68
CA ASN A 22 -11.27 21.05 -14.75
C ASN A 22 -10.45 21.32 -13.49
N ALA A 23 -10.09 22.59 -13.32
CA ALA A 23 -9.59 23.14 -12.08
C ALA A 23 -10.71 22.94 -11.05
N PHE A 24 -10.79 21.74 -10.47
CA PHE A 24 -11.66 21.50 -9.34
C PHE A 24 -11.15 22.40 -8.24
N ALA A 25 -11.99 23.37 -7.85
CA ALA A 25 -11.70 24.21 -6.72
C ALA A 25 -12.04 23.43 -5.44
N GLU A 26 -11.16 23.50 -4.46
CA GLU A 26 -11.32 22.84 -3.17
C GLU A 26 -11.34 23.86 -2.03
N ASN A 27 -11.76 23.40 -0.86
CA ASN A 27 -11.83 24.22 0.33
C ASN A 27 -10.67 23.87 1.26
N PHE A 28 -10.08 24.88 1.90
CA PHE A 28 -9.00 24.73 2.85
C PHE A 28 -9.37 25.39 4.18
N THR A 29 -9.30 24.64 5.28
CA THR A 29 -9.57 25.18 6.63
C THR A 29 -8.27 25.64 7.27
N PHE A 30 -8.17 26.93 7.59
CA PHE A 30 -7.07 27.50 8.37
C PHE A 30 -7.46 27.56 9.84
N GLN A 31 -6.58 27.03 10.69
CA GLN A 31 -6.76 27.00 12.14
C GLN A 31 -5.48 27.49 12.82
N THR A 32 -5.64 28.37 13.81
CA THR A 32 -4.56 28.86 14.68
C THR A 32 -5.14 29.44 15.97
N SER A 33 -4.29 29.74 16.95
CA SER A 33 -4.62 30.45 18.18
C SER A 33 -4.05 31.86 18.16
N LEU A 34 -4.90 32.85 18.37
CA LEU A 34 -4.53 34.25 18.45
C LEU A 34 -4.08 34.61 19.87
N VAL A 35 -2.85 35.11 19.97
CA VAL A 35 -2.21 35.52 21.21
C VAL A 35 -1.53 36.87 21.04
N HIS A 36 -1.43 37.66 22.11
CA HIS A 36 -0.64 38.88 22.15
C HIS A 36 0.39 38.81 23.28
N THR A 37 1.42 39.65 23.18
CA THR A 37 2.40 39.83 24.24
C THR A 37 2.00 41.05 25.08
N VAL A 38 1.91 40.86 26.40
CA VAL A 38 1.68 41.92 27.38
C VAL A 38 2.84 42.00 28.35
N SER A 39 3.31 43.21 28.62
CA SER A 39 4.30 43.43 29.67
C SER A 39 3.61 43.51 31.02
N LYS A 40 4.00 42.62 31.94
CA LYS A 40 3.50 42.54 33.31
C LYS A 40 4.62 42.83 34.29
N MET A 41 4.25 43.18 35.52
CA MET A 41 5.20 43.38 36.61
C MET A 41 5.10 42.20 37.57
N ILE A 42 6.24 41.66 37.97
CA ILE A 42 6.34 40.76 39.13
C ILE A 42 7.12 41.46 40.23
N THR A 43 6.59 41.45 41.44
CA THR A 43 7.29 41.95 42.63
C THR A 43 7.88 40.75 43.36
N PRO A 44 9.21 40.58 43.38
CA PRO A 44 9.85 39.51 44.12
C PRO A 44 9.48 39.58 45.61
N ALA A 45 9.45 38.42 46.28
CA ALA A 45 9.28 38.39 47.72
C ALA A 45 10.35 39.26 48.40
N ALA A 46 9.96 39.99 49.44
CA ALA A 46 10.90 40.80 50.20
C ALA A 46 12.02 39.91 50.75
N GLU A 47 13.28 40.25 50.47
CA GLU A 47 14.40 39.59 51.14
C GLU A 47 14.41 40.02 52.61
N ILE A 48 14.53 39.04 53.50
CA ILE A 48 14.72 39.24 54.93
C ILE A 48 16.19 38.96 55.22
N ASP A 49 16.91 39.94 55.70
CA ASP A 49 18.33 39.77 56.04
C ASP A 49 18.52 39.04 57.38
N CYS A 50 19.77 38.76 57.76
CA CYS A 50 20.09 38.06 59.00
C CYS A 50 19.77 38.86 60.28
N ASN A 51 19.38 40.14 60.17
CA ASN A 51 18.94 40.97 61.30
C ASN A 51 17.41 41.14 61.36
N GLY A 52 16.67 40.56 60.41
CA GLY A 52 15.21 40.63 60.36
C GLY A 52 14.67 41.88 59.65
N ALA A 53 15.53 42.72 59.06
CA ALA A 53 15.08 43.81 58.22
C ALA A 53 14.62 43.26 56.86
N SER A 54 13.46 43.76 56.40
CA SER A 54 12.93 43.43 55.08
C SER A 54 13.22 44.53 54.09
N THR A 55 13.80 44.16 52.94
CA THR A 55 13.87 45.04 51.76
C THR A 55 12.75 44.66 50.80
N PRO A 56 11.78 45.55 50.51
CA PRO A 56 10.75 45.27 49.52
C PRO A 56 11.38 44.93 48.16
N GLY A 57 10.95 43.82 47.54
CA GLY A 57 11.35 43.50 46.19
C GLY A 57 10.96 44.62 45.24
N THR A 58 11.87 45.03 44.36
CA THR A 58 11.56 46.02 43.33
C THR A 58 10.75 45.34 42.22
N PRO A 59 9.62 45.90 41.76
CA PRO A 59 8.87 45.35 40.65
C PRO A 59 9.76 45.24 39.40
N VAL A 60 9.82 44.05 38.80
CA VAL A 60 10.57 43.77 37.56
C VAL A 60 9.57 43.48 36.43
N PRO A 61 9.74 44.09 35.24
CA PRO A 61 8.92 43.78 34.09
C PRO A 61 9.26 42.41 33.50
N TYR A 62 8.24 41.68 33.04
CA TYR A 62 8.38 40.49 32.22
C TYR A 62 7.30 40.48 31.13
N ASP A 63 7.59 39.87 30.00
CA ASP A 63 6.62 39.69 28.94
C ASP A 63 5.86 38.38 29.15
N ALA A 64 4.54 38.45 29.12
CA ALA A 64 3.65 37.31 29.13
C ALA A 64 2.94 37.19 27.79
N VAL A 65 2.64 35.97 27.37
CA VAL A 65 1.79 35.70 26.21
C VAL A 65 0.39 35.41 26.73
N GLU A 66 -0.58 36.21 26.31
CA GLU A 66 -1.98 36.06 26.65
C GLU A 66 -2.81 35.74 25.42
N VAL A 67 -3.88 35.00 25.65
CA VAL A 67 -4.88 34.68 24.65
C VAL A 67 -5.66 35.95 24.31
N MET A 68 -5.86 36.25 23.02
CA MET A 68 -6.78 37.32 22.65
C MET A 68 -8.20 36.91 23.02
N GLN A 69 -9.00 37.80 23.61
CA GLN A 69 -10.34 37.42 24.12
C GLN A 69 -11.45 38.36 23.66
N THR A 70 -11.14 39.59 23.24
CA THR A 70 -12.16 40.62 23.00
C THR A 70 -11.98 41.37 21.68
N PRO A 71 -13.02 42.06 21.17
CA PRO A 71 -12.92 42.96 20.02
C PRO A 71 -11.93 44.13 20.19
N ALA A 72 -11.33 44.31 21.38
CA ALA A 72 -10.25 45.26 21.61
C ALA A 72 -8.88 44.75 21.13
N ASP A 73 -8.69 43.42 21.09
CA ASP A 73 -7.43 42.78 20.68
C ASP A 73 -7.30 42.70 19.16
N PHE A 74 -8.44 42.51 18.48
CA PHE A 74 -8.58 42.61 17.03
C PHE A 74 -10.06 42.81 16.66
N THR A 75 -10.32 43.49 15.55
CA THR A 75 -11.69 43.72 15.06
C THR A 75 -12.05 42.86 13.86
N VAL A 76 -11.06 42.54 13.02
CA VAL A 76 -11.22 41.70 11.83
C VAL A 76 -9.97 40.88 11.57
N VAL A 77 -10.14 39.75 10.91
CA VAL A 77 -9.07 38.88 10.45
C VAL A 77 -9.14 38.77 8.93
N SER A 78 -8.01 39.00 8.27
CA SER A 78 -7.87 38.86 6.83
C SER A 78 -6.92 37.71 6.51
N PHE A 79 -7.24 36.93 5.50
CA PHE A 79 -6.37 35.88 4.96
C PHE A 79 -5.99 36.20 3.54
N ARG A 80 -4.75 35.92 3.18
CA ARG A 80 -4.28 35.94 1.80
C ARG A 80 -3.53 34.65 1.51
N VAL A 81 -3.79 34.10 0.34
CA VAL A 81 -3.11 32.90 -0.15
C VAL A 81 -2.15 33.32 -1.25
N PHE A 82 -0.96 32.74 -1.24
CA PHE A 82 0.12 32.97 -2.17
C PHE A 82 0.60 31.63 -2.73
N TYR A 83 1.31 31.66 -3.86
CA TYR A 83 2.24 30.58 -4.13
C TYR A 83 3.41 30.69 -3.16
N THR A 84 3.89 29.56 -2.62
CA THR A 84 5.01 29.59 -1.66
C THR A 84 6.29 30.14 -2.29
N ASP A 85 6.46 30.00 -3.61
CA ASP A 85 7.58 30.54 -4.37
C ASP A 85 7.43 32.04 -4.74
N ASP A 86 6.26 32.64 -4.55
CA ASP A 86 6.03 34.09 -4.68
C ASP A 86 5.05 34.61 -3.61
N LEU A 87 5.63 35.12 -2.52
CA LEU A 87 4.89 35.67 -1.39
C LEU A 87 4.54 37.16 -1.53
N ASN A 88 4.76 37.76 -2.71
CA ASN A 88 4.45 39.16 -2.98
C ASN A 88 3.09 39.32 -3.67
N THR A 89 2.69 38.34 -4.47
CA THR A 89 1.47 38.39 -5.29
C THR A 89 0.38 37.49 -4.69
N PRO A 90 -0.65 38.03 -4.01
CA PRO A 90 -1.73 37.21 -3.48
C PRO A 90 -2.60 36.66 -4.61
N ILE A 91 -2.89 35.36 -4.57
CA ILE A 91 -3.76 34.67 -5.53
C ILE A 91 -5.21 34.56 -5.04
N TYR A 92 -5.43 34.51 -3.73
CA TYR A 92 -6.76 34.54 -3.12
C TYR A 92 -6.78 35.51 -1.93
N ASN A 93 -7.91 36.19 -1.76
CA ASN A 93 -8.10 37.19 -0.71
C ASN A 93 -9.42 36.93 0.02
N TYR A 94 -9.34 36.72 1.34
CA TYR A 94 -10.48 36.58 2.23
C TYR A 94 -10.35 37.66 3.30
N LEU A 95 -10.88 38.85 3.01
CA LEU A 95 -10.57 40.05 3.77
C LEU A 95 -11.69 40.41 4.74
N ASN A 96 -11.30 41.07 5.84
CA ASN A 96 -12.21 41.73 6.77
C ASN A 96 -13.23 40.77 7.44
N ASN A 97 -12.84 39.54 7.72
CA ASN A 97 -13.71 38.58 8.38
C ASN A 97 -13.89 38.97 9.86
N THR A 98 -15.14 39.01 10.30
CA THR A 98 -15.47 39.28 11.71
C THR A 98 -15.04 38.11 12.60
N PRO A 99 -14.91 38.30 13.93
CA PRO A 99 -14.61 37.21 14.86
C PRO A 99 -15.58 36.01 14.71
N ALA A 100 -16.86 36.29 14.44
CA ALA A 100 -17.85 35.25 14.18
C ALA A 100 -17.58 34.48 12.89
N ALA A 101 -17.18 35.16 11.80
CA ALA A 101 -16.91 34.52 10.52
C ALA A 101 -15.69 33.59 10.56
N VAL A 102 -14.74 33.84 11.46
CA VAL A 102 -13.58 32.98 11.69
C VAL A 102 -13.75 32.01 12.86
N ASN A 103 -14.98 31.81 13.35
CA ASN A 103 -15.29 30.93 14.47
C ASN A 103 -14.38 31.15 15.69
N PHE A 104 -14.14 32.41 16.05
CA PHE A 104 -13.24 32.75 17.14
C PHE A 104 -13.77 32.27 18.49
N ASN A 105 -12.92 31.55 19.23
CA ASN A 105 -13.17 31.12 20.60
C ASN A 105 -12.41 32.03 21.58
N SER A 106 -13.12 32.89 22.30
CA SER A 106 -12.51 33.81 23.27
C SER A 106 -11.89 33.16 24.50
N THR A 107 -12.18 31.87 24.74
CA THR A 107 -11.58 31.12 25.86
C THR A 107 -10.21 30.56 25.49
N THR A 108 -10.07 30.04 24.26
CA THR A 108 -8.83 29.39 23.78
C THR A 108 -8.01 30.26 22.83
N GLY A 109 -8.59 31.34 22.31
CA GLY A 109 -8.01 32.20 21.27
C GLY A 109 -8.09 31.62 19.87
N GLU A 110 -8.67 30.43 19.71
CA GLU A 110 -8.65 29.71 18.45
C GLU A 110 -9.55 30.39 17.42
N ILE A 111 -9.08 30.41 16.17
CA ILE A 111 -9.88 30.71 14.99
C ILE A 111 -9.88 29.50 14.05
N SER A 112 -10.99 29.31 13.35
CA SER A 112 -11.13 28.31 12.29
C SER A 112 -11.88 28.92 11.12
N PHE A 113 -11.21 29.11 9.99
CA PHE A 113 -11.77 29.75 8.81
C PHE A 113 -11.68 28.85 7.57
N LEU A 114 -12.80 28.69 6.86
CA LEU A 114 -12.88 27.91 5.62
C LEU A 114 -12.64 28.80 4.41
N MET A 115 -11.47 28.68 3.79
CA MET A 115 -11.15 29.30 2.51
C MET A 115 -11.73 28.46 1.37
N THR A 116 -12.74 28.98 0.69
CA THR A 116 -13.41 28.27 -0.41
C THR A 116 -12.87 28.73 -1.77
N GLY A 117 -12.95 27.84 -2.77
CA GLY A 117 -12.63 28.22 -4.15
C GLY A 117 -11.14 28.19 -4.51
N ILE A 118 -10.31 27.49 -3.74
CA ILE A 118 -8.88 27.35 -4.03
C ILE A 118 -8.72 26.38 -5.20
N THR A 119 -8.29 26.89 -6.35
CA THR A 119 -8.01 26.06 -7.53
C THR A 119 -6.88 25.07 -7.23
N GLN A 120 -7.11 23.80 -7.56
CA GLN A 120 -6.05 22.79 -7.56
C GLN A 120 -4.82 23.24 -8.37
N THR A 121 -3.66 23.08 -7.77
CA THR A 121 -2.35 23.42 -8.34
C THR A 121 -1.32 22.39 -7.88
N ARG A 122 -0.23 22.25 -8.63
CA ARG A 122 0.94 21.44 -8.25
C ARG A 122 1.96 22.21 -7.41
N LYS A 123 1.81 23.53 -7.31
CA LYS A 123 2.67 24.36 -6.47
C LYS A 123 2.18 24.33 -5.03
N SER A 124 3.10 24.42 -4.08
CA SER A 124 2.71 24.66 -2.70
C SER A 124 2.17 26.08 -2.54
N LEU A 125 1.21 26.21 -1.63
CA LEU A 125 0.52 27.46 -1.33
C LEU A 125 0.84 27.86 0.10
N THR A 126 0.92 29.17 0.34
CA THR A 126 1.08 29.71 1.69
C THR A 126 -0.12 30.59 2.01
N ALA A 127 -0.84 30.24 3.08
CA ALA A 127 -1.86 31.09 3.66
C ALA A 127 -1.24 31.96 4.75
N ARG A 128 -1.45 33.28 4.65
CA ARG A 128 -1.04 34.26 5.65
C ARG A 128 -2.27 34.85 6.32
N VAL A 129 -2.23 34.93 7.65
CA VAL A 129 -3.26 35.55 8.47
C VAL A 129 -2.79 36.93 8.94
N TYR A 130 -3.71 37.89 8.94
CA TYR A 130 -3.47 39.29 9.27
C TYR A 130 -4.55 39.77 10.24
N LEU A 131 -4.15 40.39 11.34
CA LEU A 131 -5.05 40.96 12.35
C LEU A 131 -5.40 42.42 12.04
N ASN A 132 -5.70 42.69 10.77
CA ASN A 132 -6.08 44.02 10.30
C ASN A 132 -6.99 43.96 9.08
N ALA A 133 -7.73 45.05 8.89
CA ALA A 133 -8.51 45.27 7.70
C ALA A 133 -7.60 45.29 6.46
N GLY A 134 -8.06 44.68 5.37
CA GLY A 134 -7.36 44.66 4.09
C GLY A 134 -6.18 43.69 3.98
N GLY A 135 -5.74 43.06 5.08
CA GLY A 135 -4.68 42.03 5.05
C GLY A 135 -3.32 42.53 4.53
N THR A 136 -2.90 43.71 5.00
CA THR A 136 -1.62 44.34 4.64
C THR A 136 -0.67 44.39 5.84
N GLY A 137 0.63 44.57 5.61
CA GLY A 137 1.64 44.65 6.67
C GLY A 137 2.27 43.31 7.02
N SER A 138 2.74 43.16 8.25
CA SER A 138 3.31 41.89 8.73
C SER A 138 2.19 40.87 8.97
N PRO A 139 2.29 39.63 8.46
CA PRO A 139 1.36 38.59 8.85
C PRO A 139 1.54 38.26 10.33
N PHE A 140 0.44 37.88 10.98
CA PHE A 140 0.45 37.29 12.31
C PHE A 140 1.05 35.88 12.26
N GLU A 141 0.66 35.09 11.27
CA GLU A 141 1.21 33.76 11.02
C GLU A 141 1.14 33.41 9.53
N SER A 142 1.98 32.47 9.10
CA SER A 142 1.97 31.88 7.76
C SER A 142 1.96 30.36 7.87
N LYS A 143 1.11 29.69 7.09
CA LYS A 143 1.05 28.22 7.01
C LYS A 143 1.10 27.76 5.57
N GLU A 144 2.03 26.85 5.28
CA GLU A 144 2.10 26.19 3.98
C GLU A 144 1.06 25.06 3.89
N PHE A 145 0.45 24.91 2.72
CA PHE A 145 -0.47 23.83 2.40
C PHE A 145 -0.37 23.45 0.92
N TYR A 146 -0.86 22.25 0.61
CA TYR A 146 -0.90 21.71 -0.74
C TYR A 146 -2.35 21.48 -1.12
N THR A 147 -2.69 21.77 -2.38
CA THR A 147 -3.97 21.29 -2.89
C THR A 147 -3.89 19.80 -3.17
N SER A 148 -5.02 19.10 -3.27
CA SER A 148 -5.04 17.66 -3.56
C SER A 148 -4.25 17.26 -4.82
N ALA A 149 -4.13 18.15 -5.81
CA ALA A 149 -3.31 17.92 -7.01
C ALA A 149 -1.79 18.07 -6.80
N ALA A 150 -1.35 18.77 -5.76
CA ALA A 150 0.07 18.90 -5.38
C ALA A 150 0.47 17.92 -4.27
N ASN A 151 -0.48 17.31 -3.56
CA ASN A 151 -0.16 16.38 -2.49
C ASN A 151 0.49 15.13 -3.09
N SER A 152 1.82 15.08 -3.07
CA SER A 152 2.61 13.94 -3.54
C SER A 152 2.57 12.76 -2.57
N ASN A 153 1.83 12.88 -1.46
CA ASN A 153 1.64 11.76 -0.55
C ASN A 153 0.89 10.64 -1.29
N PRO A 154 1.36 9.39 -1.17
CA PRO A 154 0.60 8.27 -1.71
C PRO A 154 -0.83 8.29 -1.16
N PRO A 155 -1.84 7.97 -1.98
CA PRO A 155 -3.22 7.96 -1.54
C PRO A 155 -3.42 6.98 -0.37
N VAL A 156 -4.38 7.26 0.49
CA VAL A 156 -4.82 6.33 1.55
C VAL A 156 -5.18 4.98 0.91
N GLY A 157 -4.73 3.90 1.53
CA GLY A 157 -4.82 2.54 0.98
C GLY A 157 -3.61 2.10 0.17
N THR A 158 -2.64 2.98 -0.10
CA THR A 158 -1.38 2.58 -0.78
C THR A 158 -0.62 1.58 0.07
N ILE A 159 -0.18 0.48 -0.56
CA ILE A 159 0.67 -0.53 0.07
C ILE A 159 2.08 -0.45 -0.52
N ILE A 160 3.08 -0.41 0.36
CA ILE A 160 4.50 -0.41 -0.03
C ILE A 160 5.28 -1.52 0.69
N PRO A 161 6.29 -2.12 0.03
CA PRO A 161 7.26 -2.96 0.72
C PRO A 161 8.14 -2.09 1.64
N TYR A 162 8.45 -2.62 2.82
CA TYR A 162 9.23 -1.97 3.85
C TYR A 162 10.26 -2.93 4.43
N TYR A 163 11.54 -2.55 4.33
CA TYR A 163 12.65 -3.41 4.77
C TYR A 163 12.90 -3.36 6.29
N GLY A 164 12.30 -2.39 6.99
CA GLY A 164 12.50 -2.23 8.44
C GLY A 164 11.72 -3.22 9.29
N THR A 165 12.06 -3.29 10.57
CA THR A 165 11.42 -4.18 11.55
C THR A 165 10.05 -3.67 11.98
N ALA A 166 9.29 -4.50 12.71
CA ALA A 166 8.02 -4.07 13.32
C ALA A 166 8.19 -2.89 14.30
N ALA A 167 9.32 -2.83 15.03
CA ALA A 167 9.63 -1.71 15.90
C ALA A 167 9.85 -0.40 15.12
N SER A 168 10.56 -0.48 13.99
CA SER A 168 10.76 0.66 13.09
C SER A 168 9.45 1.11 12.44
N ALA A 169 8.56 0.17 12.11
CA ALA A 169 7.23 0.47 11.58
C ALA A 169 6.33 1.17 12.60
N ALA A 170 6.38 0.79 13.88
CA ALA A 170 5.59 1.43 14.93
C ALA A 170 5.87 2.93 15.07
N ALA A 171 7.11 3.36 14.82
CA ALA A 171 7.49 4.78 14.81
C ALA A 171 6.85 5.57 13.64
N LEU A 172 6.36 4.88 12.60
CA LEU A 172 5.71 5.50 11.44
C LEU A 172 4.18 5.61 11.59
N ASN A 173 3.59 5.05 12.65
CA ASN A 173 2.14 5.08 12.88
C ASN A 173 1.60 6.52 12.94
N LEU A 174 2.32 7.43 13.61
CA LEU A 174 1.98 8.86 13.63
C LEU A 174 2.09 9.51 12.25
N GLY A 175 2.94 9.00 11.36
CA GLY A 175 3.00 9.41 9.96
C GLY A 175 1.91 8.79 9.08
N GLY A 176 1.00 7.99 9.67
CA GLY A 176 -0.08 7.32 8.96
C GLY A 176 0.35 6.07 8.21
N TRP A 177 1.44 5.40 8.59
CA TRP A 177 1.86 4.12 8.00
C TRP A 177 1.75 3.01 9.02
N PHE A 178 1.05 1.94 8.66
CA PHE A 178 0.80 0.80 9.55
C PHE A 178 1.20 -0.50 8.86
N LEU A 179 1.59 -1.51 9.64
CA LEU A 179 1.85 -2.84 9.11
C LEU A 179 0.57 -3.48 8.56
N CYS A 180 0.72 -4.21 7.46
CA CYS A 180 -0.30 -5.12 6.97
C CYS A 180 -0.22 -6.47 7.72
N ASP A 181 -0.65 -6.48 8.98
CA ASP A 181 -0.55 -7.62 9.90
C ASP A 181 -1.91 -8.13 10.45
N GLY A 182 -3.02 -7.65 9.88
CA GLY A 182 -4.35 -8.02 10.33
C GLY A 182 -4.87 -7.23 11.54
N THR A 183 -4.15 -6.20 12.01
CA THR A 183 -4.58 -5.37 13.15
C THR A 183 -6.00 -4.82 12.95
N SER A 184 -6.80 -4.85 14.01
CA SER A 184 -8.15 -4.28 13.99
C SER A 184 -8.10 -2.76 13.92
N ILE A 185 -8.78 -2.16 12.95
CA ILE A 185 -8.82 -0.70 12.79
C ILE A 185 -9.46 -0.03 14.02
N ALA A 186 -10.44 -0.71 14.64
CA ALA A 186 -11.09 -0.24 15.86
C ALA A 186 -10.13 -0.17 17.06
N SER A 187 -9.09 -0.99 17.11
CA SER A 187 -8.10 -0.99 18.21
C SER A 187 -7.03 0.09 18.11
N ILE A 188 -6.90 0.76 16.96
CA ILE A 188 -5.96 1.88 16.80
C ILE A 188 -6.50 3.06 17.62
N SER A 189 -5.68 3.69 18.46
CA SER A 189 -6.12 4.84 19.27
C SER A 189 -6.67 5.98 18.39
N ASP A 190 -7.73 6.65 18.86
CA ASP A 190 -8.28 7.85 18.18
C ASP A 190 -7.28 9.01 18.15
N ASP A 191 -6.29 9.03 19.03
CA ASP A 191 -5.18 10.01 19.00
C ASP A 191 -4.20 9.77 17.83
N ILE A 192 -4.24 8.57 17.24
CA ILE A 192 -3.36 8.17 16.13
C ILE A 192 -4.12 8.18 14.81
N LEU A 193 -5.35 7.68 14.79
CA LEU A 193 -6.22 7.63 13.60
C LEU A 193 -7.64 8.03 13.99
N PHE A 194 -8.11 9.17 13.50
CA PHE A 194 -9.40 9.72 13.90
C PHE A 194 -10.57 8.85 13.39
N PRO A 195 -11.74 8.89 14.04
CA PRO A 195 -12.92 8.08 13.64
C PRO A 195 -13.33 8.22 12.17
N THR A 196 -13.21 9.42 11.59
CA THR A 196 -13.51 9.69 10.18
C THR A 196 -12.47 9.05 9.24
N GLU A 197 -11.20 9.05 9.63
CA GLU A 197 -10.10 8.40 8.89
C GLU A 197 -10.24 6.87 8.93
N LYS A 198 -10.60 6.31 10.10
CA LYS A 198 -10.93 4.88 10.26
C LYS A 198 -12.07 4.47 9.31
N THR A 199 -13.15 5.24 9.29
CA THR A 199 -14.31 4.99 8.41
C THR A 199 -13.91 5.04 6.94
N THR A 200 -13.09 6.03 6.57
CA THR A 200 -12.58 6.19 5.20
C THR A 200 -11.71 5.00 4.79
N LEU A 201 -10.77 4.59 5.65
CA LEU A 201 -9.90 3.44 5.41
C LEU A 201 -10.70 2.15 5.24
N GLN A 202 -11.67 1.89 6.11
CA GLN A 202 -12.57 0.73 6.03
C GLN A 202 -13.34 0.70 4.70
N GLY A 203 -13.79 1.86 4.21
CA GLY A 203 -14.44 1.98 2.91
C GLY A 203 -13.51 1.65 1.73
N ILE A 204 -12.22 1.96 1.84
CA ILE A 204 -11.22 1.65 0.80
C ILE A 204 -10.88 0.16 0.78
N ILE A 205 -10.62 -0.43 1.96
CA ILE A 205 -10.15 -1.82 2.04
C ILE A 205 -11.30 -2.85 2.07
N GLY A 206 -12.53 -2.42 2.36
CA GLY A 206 -13.69 -3.32 2.47
C GLY A 206 -13.64 -4.27 3.67
N SER A 207 -12.90 -3.91 4.74
CA SER A 207 -12.62 -4.75 5.90
C SER A 207 -12.56 -3.93 7.18
N ALA A 208 -12.91 -4.54 8.32
CA ALA A 208 -12.76 -3.93 9.64
C ALA A 208 -11.32 -3.99 10.19
N ASN A 209 -10.45 -4.77 9.54
CA ASN A 209 -9.06 -4.97 9.90
C ASN A 209 -8.15 -4.51 8.75
N LEU A 210 -6.94 -4.07 9.09
CA LEU A 210 -5.87 -3.90 8.11
C LEU A 210 -5.64 -5.23 7.37
N PRO A 211 -5.18 -5.20 6.11
CA PRO A 211 -4.79 -6.43 5.41
C PRO A 211 -3.76 -7.22 6.21
N ASP A 212 -3.83 -8.55 6.20
CA ASP A 212 -2.74 -9.40 6.68
C ASP A 212 -1.99 -9.97 5.48
N LEU A 213 -0.81 -9.41 5.21
CA LEU A 213 -0.01 -9.76 4.02
C LEU A 213 1.25 -10.56 4.38
N ARG A 214 1.37 -11.00 5.63
CA ARG A 214 2.53 -11.75 6.09
C ARG A 214 2.59 -13.10 5.36
N GLY A 215 3.71 -13.36 4.69
CA GLY A 215 3.93 -14.60 3.93
C GLY A 215 3.17 -14.70 2.61
N LEU A 216 2.45 -13.64 2.19
CA LEU A 216 1.70 -13.61 0.93
C LEU A 216 2.50 -12.94 -0.19
N PHE A 217 2.22 -13.37 -1.42
CA PHE A 217 2.63 -12.65 -2.62
C PHE A 217 1.51 -11.76 -3.11
N LEU A 218 1.85 -10.50 -3.43
CA LEU A 218 0.92 -9.57 -4.05
C LEU A 218 0.94 -9.74 -5.58
N ARG A 219 -0.24 -9.57 -6.18
CA ARG A 219 -0.41 -9.58 -7.63
C ARG A 219 -1.36 -8.46 -8.05
N GLY A 220 -1.20 -7.98 -9.27
CA GLY A 220 -2.14 -7.01 -9.86
C GLY A 220 -3.49 -7.66 -10.13
N THR A 221 -4.56 -6.86 -10.07
CA THR A 221 -5.87 -7.26 -10.58
C THR A 221 -5.82 -7.31 -12.10
N ASP A 222 -6.50 -8.30 -12.68
CA ASP A 222 -6.62 -8.45 -14.13
C ASP A 222 -8.10 -8.65 -14.51
N PRO A 223 -8.88 -7.56 -14.58
CA PRO A 223 -10.30 -7.64 -14.92
C PRO A 223 -10.54 -8.17 -16.35
N ALA A 224 -9.57 -7.97 -17.25
CA ALA A 224 -9.66 -8.44 -18.63
C ALA A 224 -9.29 -9.92 -18.79
N GLY A 225 -8.73 -10.55 -17.76
CA GLY A 225 -8.29 -11.94 -17.77
C GLY A 225 -7.20 -12.23 -18.80
N THR A 226 -6.37 -11.24 -19.13
CA THR A 226 -5.29 -11.39 -20.12
C THR A 226 -4.19 -12.31 -19.62
N TYR A 227 -3.89 -12.26 -18.33
CA TYR A 227 -2.85 -13.00 -17.64
C TYR A 227 -3.40 -13.85 -16.49
N ASP A 228 -4.56 -13.48 -15.93
CA ASP A 228 -5.29 -14.27 -14.93
C ASP A 228 -6.53 -14.92 -15.56
N PRO A 229 -6.45 -16.21 -15.94
CA PRO A 229 -7.55 -16.90 -16.63
C PRO A 229 -8.80 -17.07 -15.76
N THR A 230 -8.70 -16.84 -14.44
CA THR A 230 -9.85 -16.88 -13.54
C THR A 230 -10.63 -15.56 -13.49
N ALA A 231 -10.20 -14.55 -14.26
CA ALA A 231 -10.82 -13.24 -14.53
C ALA A 231 -11.81 -12.72 -13.46
N GLY A 232 -11.48 -11.57 -12.85
CA GLY A 232 -12.42 -10.89 -11.93
C GLY A 232 -12.24 -11.24 -10.46
N ARG A 233 -11.00 -11.50 -10.02
CA ARG A 233 -10.69 -11.51 -8.58
C ARG A 233 -10.90 -10.10 -8.00
N ALA A 234 -11.68 -10.02 -6.92
CA ALA A 234 -11.83 -8.79 -6.17
C ALA A 234 -10.50 -8.41 -5.49
N ILE A 235 -10.31 -7.11 -5.27
CA ILE A 235 -9.19 -6.60 -4.48
C ILE A 235 -9.23 -7.24 -3.08
N GLY A 236 -8.10 -7.75 -2.61
CA GLY A 236 -7.98 -8.40 -1.30
C GLY A 236 -8.27 -9.91 -1.27
N ASN A 237 -8.71 -10.53 -2.37
CA ASN A 237 -8.91 -11.98 -2.40
C ASN A 237 -7.59 -12.74 -2.29
N ILE A 238 -7.53 -13.69 -1.36
CA ILE A 238 -6.39 -14.61 -1.19
C ILE A 238 -6.58 -15.83 -2.10
N GLN A 239 -5.54 -16.18 -2.86
CA GLN A 239 -5.48 -17.41 -3.64
C GLN A 239 -4.56 -18.41 -2.94
N ALA A 240 -4.98 -19.67 -2.84
CA ALA A 240 -4.11 -20.75 -2.40
C ALA A 240 -2.99 -21.02 -3.42
N SER A 241 -1.87 -21.56 -2.95
CA SER A 241 -0.80 -22.02 -3.85
C SER A 241 -1.30 -23.11 -4.80
N GLU A 242 -0.89 -23.04 -6.06
CA GLU A 242 -1.24 -24.03 -7.07
C GLU A 242 -0.01 -24.34 -7.94
N ILE A 243 0.14 -25.60 -8.33
CA ILE A 243 1.11 -26.05 -9.33
C ILE A 243 0.29 -26.64 -10.48
N THR A 244 0.53 -26.17 -11.70
CA THR A 244 -0.17 -26.69 -12.90
C THR A 244 0.10 -28.19 -13.05
N GLY A 245 -0.96 -28.94 -13.35
CA GLY A 245 -0.85 -30.37 -13.64
C GLY A 245 0.14 -30.62 -14.78
N HIS A 246 1.03 -31.59 -14.60
CA HIS A 246 2.04 -31.98 -15.58
C HIS A 246 2.26 -33.49 -15.56
N THR A 247 2.80 -34.03 -16.65
CA THR A 247 3.09 -35.47 -16.81
C THR A 247 4.59 -35.71 -16.89
N HIS A 248 5.05 -36.82 -16.36
CA HIS A 248 6.41 -37.32 -16.56
C HIS A 248 6.38 -38.53 -17.50
N ASN A 249 7.15 -38.46 -18.59
CA ASN A 249 7.37 -39.59 -19.47
C ASN A 249 8.64 -40.30 -19.01
N TYR A 250 8.48 -41.51 -18.46
CA TYR A 250 9.61 -42.36 -18.13
C TYR A 250 9.86 -43.29 -19.32
N ASP A 251 10.99 -43.10 -20.02
CA ASP A 251 11.47 -44.07 -20.99
C ASP A 251 12.28 -45.13 -20.25
N LYS A 252 11.72 -46.34 -20.13
CA LYS A 252 12.50 -47.48 -19.68
C LYS A 252 13.24 -47.98 -20.91
N THR A 253 14.46 -47.50 -21.12
CA THR A 253 15.44 -48.22 -21.96
C THR A 253 15.79 -49.52 -21.22
N ASP A 254 14.90 -50.51 -21.31
CA ASP A 254 15.25 -51.90 -21.08
C ASP A 254 16.18 -52.30 -22.23
N THR A 255 17.47 -52.01 -22.12
CA THR A 255 18.47 -52.86 -22.77
C THR A 255 18.39 -54.21 -22.07
N PRO A 256 17.93 -55.28 -22.74
CA PRO A 256 17.79 -56.58 -22.10
C PRO A 256 19.19 -57.18 -21.95
N THR A 257 19.86 -56.87 -20.85
CA THR A 257 21.08 -57.57 -20.42
C THR A 257 20.81 -58.20 -19.07
N GLY A 258 20.27 -59.41 -19.07
CA GLY A 258 20.10 -60.17 -17.83
C GLY A 258 19.25 -61.42 -17.95
N SER A 259 19.85 -62.48 -18.49
CA SER A 259 19.44 -63.89 -18.44
C SER A 259 18.27 -64.25 -17.52
N THR A 260 17.17 -64.70 -18.13
CA THR A 260 16.25 -65.60 -17.45
C THR A 260 16.94 -66.95 -17.29
N GLY A 261 17.37 -67.27 -16.07
CA GLY A 261 17.78 -68.62 -15.67
C GLY A 261 16.59 -69.57 -15.63
N ILE A 262 15.88 -69.73 -16.75
CA ILE A 262 14.84 -70.75 -16.90
C ILE A 262 15.52 -72.01 -17.41
N THR A 263 15.75 -72.97 -16.50
CA THR A 263 16.10 -74.33 -16.88
C THR A 263 14.81 -75.10 -17.13
N LEU A 264 14.33 -75.11 -18.37
CA LEU A 264 13.23 -75.98 -18.78
C LEU A 264 13.82 -77.30 -19.28
N ASN A 265 13.85 -78.31 -18.42
CA ASN A 265 14.38 -79.63 -18.77
C ASN A 265 13.31 -80.45 -19.50
N THR A 266 13.12 -80.21 -20.80
CA THR A 266 12.31 -81.08 -21.66
C THR A 266 13.23 -81.87 -22.59
N SER A 267 13.55 -83.10 -22.18
CA SER A 267 14.28 -84.06 -23.02
C SER A 267 13.29 -84.80 -23.90
N THR A 268 13.33 -84.58 -25.22
CA THR A 268 12.74 -85.52 -26.18
C THR A 268 13.88 -86.31 -26.82
N THR A 269 13.98 -87.58 -26.46
CA THR A 269 14.98 -88.50 -27.00
C THR A 269 14.43 -89.08 -28.29
N THR A 270 14.99 -88.71 -29.44
CA THR A 270 14.74 -89.45 -30.69
C THR A 270 15.83 -90.50 -30.81
N VAL A 271 15.48 -91.77 -30.70
CA VAL A 271 16.39 -92.88 -30.96
C VAL A 271 16.32 -93.18 -32.45
N SER A 272 17.45 -93.13 -33.15
CA SER A 272 17.57 -93.62 -34.51
C SER A 272 18.69 -94.65 -34.55
N ASP A 273 18.36 -95.87 -34.96
CA ASP A 273 19.32 -96.95 -35.15
C ASP A 273 20.00 -96.75 -36.50
N ASP A 274 21.31 -96.50 -36.49
CA ASP A 274 22.12 -96.40 -37.70
C ASP A 274 22.73 -97.74 -38.11
N GLY A 275 22.08 -98.88 -37.80
CA GLY A 275 22.51 -100.21 -38.26
C GLY A 275 23.89 -100.68 -37.78
N ASN A 276 24.65 -99.87 -37.05
CA ASN A 276 25.99 -100.17 -36.52
C ASN A 276 26.01 -100.26 -34.98
N ASN A 277 24.83 -100.36 -34.34
CA ASN A 277 24.65 -100.53 -32.89
C ASN A 277 25.41 -99.48 -32.05
N GLN A 278 25.46 -98.24 -32.52
CA GLN A 278 25.93 -97.08 -31.75
C GLN A 278 24.80 -96.07 -31.62
N VAL A 279 24.44 -95.73 -30.37
CA VAL A 279 23.41 -94.74 -30.08
C VAL A 279 24.02 -93.34 -30.20
N THR A 280 23.73 -92.64 -31.30
CA THR A 280 24.11 -91.23 -31.46
C THR A 280 23.01 -90.34 -30.88
N VAL A 281 23.30 -89.66 -29.76
CA VAL A 281 22.38 -88.69 -29.14
C VAL A 281 22.60 -87.33 -29.77
N ILE A 282 21.74 -86.93 -30.72
CA ILE A 282 21.76 -85.58 -31.29
C ILE A 282 20.88 -84.68 -30.43
N GLN A 283 21.50 -83.93 -29.52
CA GLN A 283 20.81 -82.92 -28.71
C GLN A 283 20.69 -81.63 -29.51
N THR A 284 19.52 -81.39 -30.13
CA THR A 284 19.23 -80.11 -30.80
C THR A 284 18.27 -79.32 -29.93
N ALA A 285 18.74 -78.24 -29.30
CA ALA A 285 17.90 -77.32 -28.54
C ALA A 285 17.66 -76.05 -29.36
N SER A 286 16.43 -75.85 -29.84
CA SER A 286 15.99 -74.57 -30.40
C SER A 286 15.34 -73.74 -29.30
N LEU A 287 15.98 -72.63 -28.90
CA LEU A 287 15.37 -71.64 -28.03
C LEU A 287 14.41 -70.80 -28.87
N ALA A 288 13.10 -70.87 -28.61
CA ALA A 288 12.16 -69.86 -29.06
C ALA A 288 12.36 -68.60 -28.19
N GLY A 289 13.48 -67.91 -28.40
CA GLY A 289 13.76 -66.63 -27.77
C GLY A 289 12.88 -65.55 -28.40
N GLY A 290 11.69 -65.33 -27.83
CA GLY A 290 10.80 -64.27 -28.31
C GLY A 290 9.36 -64.41 -27.87
N GLY A 291 9.10 -64.65 -26.58
CA GLY A 291 7.76 -64.52 -26.02
C GLY A 291 7.48 -63.06 -25.68
N SER A 292 6.45 -62.47 -26.30
CA SER A 292 5.89 -61.19 -25.85
C SER A 292 5.46 -61.34 -24.40
N HIS A 293 6.12 -60.61 -23.50
CA HIS A 293 5.75 -60.55 -22.10
C HIS A 293 5.65 -59.09 -21.69
N ASN A 294 4.69 -58.82 -20.82
CA ASN A 294 4.42 -57.47 -20.34
C ASN A 294 5.05 -57.30 -18.95
N HIS A 295 5.80 -56.22 -18.77
CA HIS A 295 6.16 -55.76 -17.43
C HIS A 295 5.00 -54.94 -16.86
N SER A 296 4.40 -55.42 -15.77
CA SER A 296 3.56 -54.55 -14.93
C SER A 296 4.48 -53.68 -14.08
N LEU A 297 4.72 -52.45 -14.52
CA LEU A 297 5.31 -51.42 -13.65
C LEU A 297 4.21 -50.96 -12.69
N THR A 298 4.15 -51.57 -11.51
CA THR A 298 3.32 -51.08 -10.41
C THR A 298 4.03 -49.88 -9.79
N TYR A 299 3.82 -48.70 -10.35
CA TYR A 299 4.21 -47.45 -9.69
C TYR A 299 3.08 -47.04 -8.76
N THR A 300 3.26 -47.25 -7.46
CA THR A 300 2.55 -46.41 -6.49
C THR A 300 3.10 -45.02 -6.72
N PRO A 301 2.29 -43.99 -7.03
CA PRO A 301 2.71 -42.62 -6.82
C PRO A 301 2.88 -42.47 -5.31
N THR A 302 4.02 -42.92 -4.79
CA THR A 302 4.61 -42.22 -3.68
C THR A 302 4.83 -40.84 -4.29
N ALA A 303 3.95 -39.90 -3.94
CA ALA A 303 4.37 -38.52 -3.87
C ALA A 303 5.60 -38.54 -2.97
N THR A 304 6.76 -38.78 -3.54
CA THR A 304 8.00 -38.50 -2.86
C THR A 304 7.91 -37.00 -2.67
N SER A 305 7.95 -36.56 -1.43
CA SER A 305 8.17 -35.16 -1.05
C SER A 305 9.53 -34.63 -1.55
N THR A 306 10.05 -35.19 -2.64
CA THR A 306 11.45 -35.17 -3.05
C THR A 306 11.62 -35.02 -4.56
N ALA A 307 10.55 -34.71 -5.31
CA ALA A 307 10.68 -33.88 -6.51
C ALA A 307 10.48 -32.42 -6.07
N GLY A 308 11.57 -31.79 -5.63
CA GLY A 308 11.55 -30.54 -4.86
C GLY A 308 11.62 -30.78 -3.35
N SER A 309 12.74 -31.30 -2.85
CA SER A 309 12.95 -31.54 -1.41
C SER A 309 13.25 -30.27 -0.60
N GLY A 310 12.91 -29.10 -1.13
CA GLY A 310 12.84 -27.88 -0.35
C GLY A 310 11.46 -27.77 0.27
N THR A 311 11.33 -27.02 1.36
CA THR A 311 10.03 -26.65 1.95
C THR A 311 9.12 -25.85 1.00
N GLU A 312 9.57 -25.62 -0.24
CA GLU A 312 9.12 -24.54 -1.11
C GLU A 312 9.51 -24.76 -2.57
N THR A 313 8.57 -24.49 -3.49
CA THR A 313 8.80 -24.40 -4.95
C THR A 313 8.95 -22.96 -5.45
N ARG A 314 9.00 -21.97 -4.54
CA ARG A 314 9.06 -20.55 -4.91
C ARG A 314 10.48 -20.14 -5.32
N PRO A 315 10.64 -19.17 -6.25
CA PRO A 315 11.94 -18.56 -6.54
C PRO A 315 12.60 -18.00 -5.28
N VAL A 316 13.94 -17.88 -5.29
CA VAL A 316 14.69 -17.19 -4.22
C VAL A 316 14.11 -15.79 -4.02
N ASN A 317 13.66 -15.48 -2.81
CA ASN A 317 13.03 -14.22 -2.46
C ASN A 317 13.59 -13.68 -1.14
N ALA A 318 13.49 -12.36 -0.95
CA ALA A 318 13.80 -11.68 0.30
C ALA A 318 12.49 -11.20 0.94
N ALA A 319 12.30 -11.53 2.23
CA ALA A 319 11.13 -11.10 2.97
C ALA A 319 11.22 -9.62 3.37
N VAL A 320 10.13 -8.90 3.15
CA VAL A 320 9.93 -7.51 3.59
C VAL A 320 8.57 -7.41 4.27
N ASN A 321 8.42 -6.42 5.14
CA ASN A 321 7.11 -6.06 5.65
C ASN A 321 6.31 -5.31 4.57
N TYR A 322 4.99 -5.28 4.72
CA TYR A 322 4.15 -4.38 3.94
C TYR A 322 3.58 -3.32 4.86
N LEU A 323 3.64 -2.06 4.42
CA LEU A 323 3.00 -0.93 5.09
C LEU A 323 1.82 -0.44 4.26
N ILE A 324 0.74 -0.04 4.91
CA ILE A 324 -0.41 0.63 4.31
C ILE A 324 -0.49 2.09 4.80
N LYS A 325 -0.72 3.03 3.88
CA LYS A 325 -0.98 4.44 4.21
C LYS A 325 -2.44 4.60 4.65
N VAL A 326 -2.67 5.16 5.84
CA VAL A 326 -4.03 5.24 6.44
C VAL A 326 -4.58 6.66 6.58
N ARG A 327 -3.73 7.69 6.49
CA ARG A 327 -4.12 9.11 6.54
C ARG A 327 -3.12 9.98 5.78
N TYR A 328 -3.44 11.23 5.48
CA TYR A 328 -2.51 12.17 4.84
C TYR A 328 -1.37 12.58 5.77
#